data_AF-A0A7J9VSF9-F1
#
_entry.id   AF-A0A7J9VSF9-F1
#
_cell.length_a   1.000
_cell.length_b   1.000
_cell.length_c   1.000
_cell.angle_alpha   90.00
_cell.angle_beta   90.00
_cell.angle_gamma   90.00
#
_symmetry.space_group_name_H-M   'P 1'
#
loop_
_entity.id
_entity.type
_entity.pdbx_description
1 polymer ?
#
loop_
_entity_poly.entity_id
_entity_poly.type
_entity_poly.pdbx_seq_one_letter_code
_entity_poly.pdbx_strand_id
1 'polypeptide(L)'
;MTLGVADHLMAFTNDGDKQEAITTFLDYFFSAEVYTNWVDTEGFLPTTKSGADELAGKEEIQTFLELLPDAKFYPSTNGAWSATQGALQSLVGQIDQGKEPNAVLEQIQAKADDAS
;
A
#
# COMPACT_ATOMS: atom_id res chain seq x y z
N MET A 1 6.00 5.47 14.93
CA MET A 1 6.20 4.72 13.68
C MET A 1 4.85 4.59 13.02
N THR A 2 4.70 5.10 11.80
CA THR A 2 3.43 5.10 11.05
C THR A 2 3.51 4.05 9.96
N LEU A 3 2.53 3.15 9.90
CA LEU A 3 2.39 2.20 8.80
C LEU A 3 1.52 2.83 7.71
N GLY A 4 2.06 2.93 6.51
CA GLY A 4 1.34 3.37 5.32
C GLY A 4 0.82 2.17 4.54
N VAL A 5 -0.45 2.23 4.14
CA VAL A 5 -1.04 1.30 3.17
C VAL A 5 -1.39 2.12 1.94
N ALA A 6 -1.01 1.63 0.76
CA ALA A 6 -1.30 2.28 -0.51
C ALA A 6 -1.94 1.29 -1.45
N ASP A 7 -2.99 1.74 -2.12
CA ASP A 7 -3.61 1.00 -3.22
C ASP A 7 -2.92 1.34 -4.54
N HIS A 8 -2.80 0.34 -5.40
CA HIS A 8 -2.12 0.45 -6.68
C HIS A 8 -3.06 0.11 -7.82
N LEU A 9 -3.12 0.98 -8.82
CA LEU A 9 -3.65 0.64 -10.13
C LEU A 9 -2.51 0.06 -10.97
N MET A 10 -2.72 -1.12 -11.55
CA MET A 10 -1.72 -1.81 -12.37
C MET A 10 -2.34 -2.27 -13.69
N ALA A 11 -1.53 -2.25 -14.74
CA ALA A 11 -1.85 -2.89 -16.01
C ALA A 11 -1.10 -4.22 -16.12
N PHE A 12 -1.77 -5.25 -16.63
CA PHE A 12 -1.14 -6.54 -16.89
C PHE A 12 -0.25 -6.46 -18.12
N THR A 13 0.93 -7.08 -18.05
CA THR A 13 1.79 -7.28 -19.23
C THR A 13 1.12 -8.27 -20.19
N ASN A 14 0.82 -7.81 -21.41
CA ASN A 14 0.21 -8.60 -22.48
C ASN A 14 0.94 -8.35 -23.82
N ASP A 15 0.22 -8.43 -24.95
CA ASP A 15 0.73 -8.13 -26.30
C ASP A 15 0.85 -6.62 -26.60
N GLY A 16 0.42 -5.74 -25.69
CA GLY A 16 0.57 -4.29 -25.78
C GLY A 16 -0.52 -3.58 -26.59
N ASP A 17 -1.52 -4.30 -27.11
CA ASP A 17 -2.55 -3.74 -27.99
C ASP A 17 -3.48 -2.71 -27.29
N LYS A 18 -3.51 -2.69 -25.96
CA LYS A 18 -4.29 -1.75 -25.12
C LYS A 18 -3.47 -0.61 -24.54
N GLN A 19 -2.18 -0.50 -24.83
CA GLN A 19 -1.30 0.48 -24.17
C GLN A 19 -1.84 1.91 -24.30
N GLU A 20 -2.29 2.33 -25.48
CA GLU A 20 -2.82 3.68 -25.71
C GLU A 20 -4.09 3.96 -24.89
N ALA A 21 -5.02 3.01 -24.85
CA ALA A 21 -6.25 3.13 -24.07
C ALA A 21 -5.99 3.16 -22.57
N ILE A 22 -5.05 2.34 -22.09
CA ILE A 22 -4.62 2.31 -20.68
C ILE A 22 -3.98 3.65 -20.30
N THR A 23 -3.05 4.16 -21.12
CA THR A 23 -2.42 5.46 -20.89
C THR A 23 -3.46 6.57 -20.83
N THR A 24 -4.38 6.61 -21.80
CA THR A 24 -5.45 7.62 -21.86
C THR A 24 -6.32 7.59 -20.59
N PHE A 25 -6.68 6.40 -20.11
CA PHE A 25 -7.44 6.27 -18.87
C PHE A 25 -6.66 6.75 -17.65
N LEU A 26 -5.40 6.33 -17.49
CA LEU A 26 -4.58 6.71 -16.34
C LEU A 26 -4.27 8.22 -16.34
N ASP A 27 -4.01 8.82 -17.50
CA ASP A 27 -3.81 10.26 -17.65
C ASP A 27 -5.07 11.05 -17.24
N TYR A 28 -6.25 10.57 -17.65
CA TYR A 28 -7.53 11.16 -17.24
C TYR A 28 -7.77 10.99 -15.74
N PHE A 29 -7.61 9.78 -15.21
CA PHE A 29 -7.88 9.47 -13.81
C PHE A 29 -6.96 10.27 -12.86
N PHE A 30 -5.68 10.41 -13.20
CA PHE A 30 -4.71 11.17 -12.41
C PHE A 30 -4.63 12.66 -12.76
N SER A 31 -5.49 13.16 -13.65
CA SER A 31 -5.66 14.60 -13.83
C SER A 31 -6.13 15.24 -12.52
N ALA A 32 -5.66 16.46 -12.22
CA ALA A 32 -5.94 17.10 -10.93
C ALA A 32 -7.45 17.20 -10.63
N GLU A 33 -8.25 17.63 -11.61
CA GLU A 33 -9.71 17.77 -11.45
C GLU A 33 -10.40 16.44 -11.10
N VAL A 34 -10.04 15.35 -11.80
CA VAL A 34 -10.67 14.04 -11.60
C VAL A 34 -10.18 13.38 -10.32
N TYR A 35 -8.86 13.34 -10.15
CA TYR A 35 -8.22 12.65 -9.04
C TYR A 35 -8.55 13.30 -7.70
N THR A 36 -8.41 14.63 -7.59
CA THR A 36 -8.65 15.32 -6.31
C THR A 36 -10.11 15.17 -5.90
N ASN A 37 -11.07 15.32 -6.83
CA ASN A 37 -12.49 15.16 -6.52
C ASN A 37 -12.83 13.73 -6.07
N TRP A 38 -12.25 12.71 -6.70
CA TRP A 38 -12.45 11.32 -6.31
C TRP A 38 -11.85 11.03 -4.92
N VAL A 39 -10.58 11.42 -4.69
CA VAL A 39 -9.91 11.25 -3.40
C VAL A 39 -10.69 11.93 -2.29
N ASP A 40 -11.18 13.13 -2.56
CA ASP A 40 -11.94 13.91 -1.59
C ASP A 40 -13.29 13.28 -1.25
N THR A 41 -13.99 12.78 -2.26
CA THR A 41 -15.28 12.11 -2.11
C THR A 41 -15.16 10.83 -1.27
N GLU A 42 -14.10 10.06 -1.49
CA GLU A 42 -13.85 8.80 -0.77
C GLU A 42 -13.16 9.02 0.59
N GLY A 43 -12.71 10.25 0.89
CA GLY A 43 -11.98 10.57 2.13
C GLY A 43 -10.58 9.95 2.18
N PHE A 44 -9.96 9.73 1.02
CA PHE A 44 -8.60 9.19 0.92
C PHE A 44 -7.52 10.27 1.06
N LEU A 45 -6.27 9.81 1.21
CA LEU A 45 -5.10 10.67 1.13
C LEU A 45 -4.63 10.75 -0.33
N PRO A 46 -4.33 11.95 -0.86
CA PRO A 46 -3.85 12.11 -2.22
C PRO A 46 -2.44 11.53 -2.38
N THR A 47 -2.21 10.80 -3.48
CA THR A 47 -0.88 10.30 -3.85
C THR A 47 -0.15 11.21 -4.85
N THR A 48 -0.83 12.24 -5.36
CA THR A 48 -0.26 13.26 -6.25
C THR A 48 0.07 14.53 -5.46
N LYS A 49 1.11 15.26 -5.89
CA LYS A 49 1.48 16.54 -5.25
C LYS A 49 0.37 17.58 -5.40
N SER A 50 -0.25 17.66 -6.57
CA SER A 50 -1.35 18.59 -6.83
C SER A 50 -2.57 18.33 -5.93
N GLY A 51 -2.94 17.06 -5.72
CA GLY A 51 -4.03 16.73 -4.80
C GLY A 51 -3.68 17.03 -3.34
N ALA A 52 -2.41 16.82 -2.94
CA ALA A 52 -1.95 17.19 -1.61
C ALA A 52 -2.01 18.71 -1.37
N ASP A 53 -1.60 19.52 -2.35
CA ASP A 53 -1.68 20.98 -2.28
C ASP A 53 -3.14 21.47 -2.22
N GLU A 54 -4.02 20.87 -3.02
CA GLU A 54 -5.44 21.24 -3.10
C GLU A 54 -6.23 20.86 -1.83
N LEU A 55 -5.87 19.74 -1.19
CA LEU A 55 -6.54 19.25 0.02
C LEU A 55 -5.82 19.63 1.32
N ALA A 56 -4.72 20.40 1.27
CA ALA A 56 -3.92 20.75 2.45
C ALA A 56 -4.70 21.48 3.56
N GLY A 57 -5.78 22.18 3.20
CA GLY A 57 -6.64 22.91 4.14
C GLY A 57 -7.76 22.08 4.78
N LYS A 58 -7.89 20.79 4.43
CA LYS A 58 -8.93 19.92 4.99
C LYS A 58 -8.52 19.36 6.34
N GLU A 59 -9.23 19.79 7.38
CA GLU A 59 -8.98 19.37 8.76
C GLU A 59 -9.09 17.85 8.92
N GLU A 60 -9.96 17.18 8.15
CA GLU A 60 -10.20 15.73 8.26
C GLU A 60 -8.98 14.89 7.90
N ILE A 61 -8.15 15.37 6.97
CA ILE A 61 -6.97 14.63 6.49
C ILE A 61 -5.64 15.22 6.99
N GLN A 62 -5.65 16.39 7.61
CA GLN A 62 -4.45 17.12 7.99
C GLN A 62 -3.48 16.29 8.86
N THR A 63 -3.99 15.63 9.90
CA THR A 63 -3.15 14.79 10.78
C THR A 63 -2.49 13.65 9.99
N PHE A 64 -3.18 13.09 9.00
CA PHE A 64 -2.61 12.03 8.17
C PHE A 64 -1.54 12.57 7.22
N LEU A 65 -1.78 13.73 6.60
CA LEU A 65 -0.79 14.41 5.75
C LEU A 65 0.50 14.73 6.52
N GLU A 66 0.40 15.13 7.79
CA GLU A 66 1.55 15.37 8.67
C GLU A 66 2.35 14.09 8.97
N LEU A 67 1.70 12.92 8.99
CA LEU A 67 2.34 11.63 9.28
C LEU A 67 2.92 10.95 8.03
N LEU A 68 2.47 11.31 6.82
CA LEU A 68 2.89 10.67 5.57
C LEU A 68 4.40 10.67 5.32
N PRO A 69 5.17 11.75 5.60
CA PRO A 69 6.62 11.77 5.35
C PRO A 69 7.40 10.69 6.13
N ASP A 70 6.90 10.30 7.31
CA ASP A 70 7.53 9.31 8.18
C ASP A 70 6.92 7.90 8.03
N ALA A 71 5.92 7.74 7.16
CA ALA A 71 5.24 6.47 6.95
C ALA A 71 6.19 5.42 6.34
N LYS A 72 6.05 4.18 6.82
CA LYS A 72 6.68 2.99 6.22
C LYS A 72 5.60 2.19 5.50
N PHE A 73 5.78 1.97 4.21
CA PHE A 73 4.86 1.20 3.39
C PHE A 73 5.25 -0.28 3.36
N TYR A 74 4.27 -1.14 3.09
CA TYR A 74 4.53 -2.55 2.84
C TYR A 74 5.52 -2.72 1.66
N PRO A 75 6.48 -3.65 1.75
CA PRO A 75 7.45 -3.90 0.68
C PRO A 75 6.83 -4.76 -0.43
N SER A 76 5.78 -4.25 -1.09
CA SER A 76 5.00 -4.98 -2.10
C SER A 76 5.81 -5.43 -3.32
N THR A 77 7.00 -4.85 -3.54
CA THR A 77 7.95 -5.26 -4.59
C THR A 77 8.87 -6.41 -4.18
N ASN A 78 8.90 -6.79 -2.90
CA ASN A 78 9.63 -7.95 -2.44
C ASN A 78 8.80 -9.22 -2.68
N GLY A 79 9.31 -10.14 -3.50
CA GLY A 79 8.63 -11.40 -3.85
C GLY A 79 8.27 -12.27 -2.63
N ALA A 80 9.06 -12.21 -1.57
CA ALA A 80 8.82 -12.97 -0.35
C ALA A 80 7.77 -12.32 0.59
N TRP A 81 7.37 -11.07 0.34
CA TRP A 81 6.52 -10.31 1.25
C TRP A 81 5.17 -10.97 1.50
N SER A 82 4.47 -11.39 0.44
CA SER A 82 3.14 -12.01 0.55
C SER A 82 3.16 -13.28 1.40
N ALA A 83 4.17 -14.14 1.19
CA ALA A 83 4.35 -15.35 1.99
C ALA A 83 4.67 -15.03 3.46
N THR A 84 5.55 -14.05 3.69
CA THR A 84 5.94 -13.59 5.02
C THR A 84 4.75 -12.99 5.79
N GLN A 85 3.98 -12.10 5.16
CA GLN A 85 2.81 -11.47 5.77
C GLN A 85 1.74 -12.51 6.12
N GLY A 86 1.45 -13.45 5.22
CA GLY A 86 0.50 -14.53 5.49
C GLY A 86 0.94 -15.44 6.63
N ALA A 87 2.23 -15.74 6.72
CA ALA A 87 2.81 -16.50 7.81
C ALA A 87 2.70 -15.76 9.14
N LEU A 88 3.05 -14.47 9.17
CA LEU A 88 2.90 -13.61 10.36
C LEU A 88 1.45 -13.62 10.86
N GLN A 89 0.48 -13.34 9.98
CA GLN A 89 -0.94 -13.30 10.32
C GLN A 89 -1.46 -14.63 10.87
N SER A 90 -0.96 -15.76 10.34
CA SER A 90 -1.42 -17.10 10.74
C SER A 90 -0.74 -17.64 12.00
N LEU A 91 0.52 -17.24 12.26
CA LEU A 91 1.36 -17.86 13.28
C LEU A 91 1.53 -17.02 14.54
N VAL A 92 1.47 -15.68 14.44
CA VAL A 92 1.81 -14.80 15.57
C VAL A 92 0.92 -15.02 16.79
N GLY A 93 -0.37 -15.33 16.59
CA GLY A 93 -1.32 -15.61 17.67
C GLY A 93 -0.99 -16.86 18.51
N GLN A 94 -0.08 -17.72 18.05
CA GLN A 94 0.38 -18.88 18.84
C GLN A 94 1.25 -18.47 20.02
N ILE A 95 1.84 -17.28 19.98
CA ILE A 95 2.63 -16.73 21.11
C ILE A 95 1.71 -16.57 22.33
N ASP A 96 0.55 -15.96 22.15
CA ASP A 96 -0.45 -15.80 23.21
C ASP A 96 -1.04 -17.14 23.68
N GLN A 97 -0.95 -18.18 22.85
CA GLN A 97 -1.34 -19.55 23.19
C GLN A 97 -0.23 -20.31 23.94
N GLY A 98 0.89 -19.66 24.26
CA GLY A 98 1.97 -20.22 25.06
C GLY A 98 3.10 -20.87 24.26
N LYS A 99 3.15 -20.68 22.93
CA LYS A 99 4.29 -21.12 22.13
C LYS A 99 5.45 -20.16 22.27
N GLU A 100 6.67 -20.70 22.32
CA GLU A 100 7.89 -19.89 22.41
C GLU A 100 8.00 -18.88 21.25
N PRO A 101 8.16 -17.57 21.54
CA PRO A 101 8.23 -16.53 20.52
C PRO A 101 9.29 -16.79 19.46
N ASN A 102 10.47 -17.25 19.87
CA ASN A 102 11.56 -17.52 18.94
C ASN A 102 11.19 -18.62 17.95
N ALA A 103 10.53 -19.69 18.41
CA ALA A 103 10.08 -20.77 17.53
C ALA A 103 8.98 -20.33 16.54
N VAL A 104 8.15 -19.34 16.91
CA VAL A 104 7.17 -18.75 15.98
C VAL A 104 7.86 -17.88 14.94
N LEU A 105 8.81 -17.03 15.36
CA LEU A 105 9.57 -16.16 14.46
C LEU A 105 10.42 -16.97 13.48
N GLU A 106 11.05 -18.06 13.92
CA GLU A 106 11.78 -18.98 13.03
C GLU A 106 10.88 -19.59 11.95
N GLN A 107 9.62 -19.92 12.27
CA GLN A 107 8.66 -20.45 11.29
C GLN A 107 8.22 -19.39 10.27
N ILE A 108 8.08 -18.13 10.70
CA ILE A 108 7.77 -17.01 9.80
C ILE A 108 8.97 -16.74 8.89
N GLN A 109 10.19 -16.73 9.43
CA GLN A 109 11.42 -16.56 8.66
C GLN A 109 11.58 -17.65 7.60
N ALA A 110 11.33 -18.92 7.95
CA ALA A 110 11.39 -20.01 6.98
C ALA A 110 10.44 -19.80 5.79
N LYS A 111 9.26 -19.19 6.01
CA LYS A 111 8.32 -18.83 4.92
C LYS A 111 8.81 -17.68 4.05
N ALA A 112 9.57 -16.75 4.62
CA ALA A 112 10.22 -15.69 3.86
C ALA A 112 11.36 -16.27 3.00
N ASP A 113 12.18 -17.14 3.59
CA ASP A 113 13.34 -17.75 2.93
C ASP A 113 12.90 -18.66 1.76
N ASP A 114 11.84 -19.47 1.96
CA ASP A 114 11.28 -20.34 0.91
C ASP A 114 10.71 -19.56 -0.29
N ALA A 115 10.36 -18.29 -0.10
CA ALA A 115 9.70 -17.43 -1.10
C ALA A 115 10.65 -16.39 -1.73
N SER A 116 11.91 -16.36 -1.31
CA SER A 116 12.96 -15.46 -1.82
C SER A 116 13.67 -16.07 -3.02
#